data_AF-A0A7C6KF27-F1
#
_entry.id   AF-A0A7C6KF27-F1
#
_cell.length_a   1.000
_cell.length_b   1.000
_cell.length_c   1.000
_cell.angle_alpha   90.00
_cell.angle_beta   90.00
_cell.angle_gamma   90.00
#
_symmetry.space_group_name_H-M   'P 1'
#
loop_
_entity.id
_entity.type
_entity.pdbx_description
1 polymer ?
#
loop_
_entity_poly.entity_id
_entity_poly.type
_entity_poly.pdbx_seq_one_letter_code
_entity_poly.pdbx_strand_id
1 'polypeptide(L)'
;MNSKLLLAGCIALIGPAVAFETNAQGYENTKEWWGRYKEKKEVINEHMKRYGINREDVAALRALAETAPPYWDPHIEILAKNFLNSGEHYRFEMDEYIVTMLVPDARPSSSWIWPYTNTRNPDEGMKKYLEREKGSLKIASLGWENCMFFGCMNSRGDVSGAGITYRILSAEEVAGKFSTPENLRKGQTEWNQYLIKQAQARYGSNPIISRAQEEAYQIAIDPEAVTINGRVWVRHAMNRYTTRDYHYLTTLSPGRMLHVIFGMPQGHDYNAQPDPSTWPGSARKAYANMEKMAASLRVVKMNDDGSPDPFVIERVEPAPLPVREPLPTTQ
;
A
#
# COMPACT_ATOMS: atom_id res chain seq x y z
N MET A 1 -24.13 2.66 -66.76
CA MET A 1 -23.87 3.70 -67.79
C MET A 1 -24.31 5.05 -67.23
N ASN A 2 -23.35 5.97 -67.13
CA ASN A 2 -23.42 7.44 -67.18
C ASN A 2 -24.43 8.22 -66.29
N SER A 3 -23.89 8.72 -65.17
CA SER A 3 -23.72 10.14 -64.77
C SER A 3 -24.67 11.23 -65.29
N LYS A 4 -25.29 11.99 -64.36
CA LYS A 4 -25.21 13.47 -64.16
C LYS A 4 -26.23 13.90 -63.06
N LEU A 5 -25.79 14.33 -61.87
CA LEU A 5 -25.48 15.72 -61.45
C LEU A 5 -26.69 16.66 -61.37
N LEU A 6 -27.11 17.02 -60.15
CA LEU A 6 -27.54 18.38 -59.84
C LEU A 6 -27.23 18.74 -58.38
N LEU A 7 -26.63 19.90 -58.28
CA LEU A 7 -25.98 20.59 -57.17
C LEU A 7 -27.03 21.40 -56.39
N ALA A 8 -26.93 21.48 -55.06
CA ALA A 8 -27.26 22.70 -54.32
C ALA A 8 -26.86 22.61 -52.84
N GLY A 9 -26.04 23.56 -52.39
CA GLY A 9 -26.08 24.04 -51.00
C GLY A 9 -24.83 23.85 -50.16
N CYS A 10 -23.76 24.59 -50.46
CA CYS A 10 -22.72 24.90 -49.47
C CYS A 10 -23.27 25.87 -48.41
N ILE A 11 -23.28 25.49 -47.14
CA ILE A 11 -22.90 26.39 -46.03
C ILE A 11 -22.07 25.57 -45.05
N ALA A 12 -20.77 25.85 -45.04
CA ALA A 12 -19.86 25.46 -43.98
C ALA A 12 -20.07 26.40 -42.78
N LEU A 13 -20.27 25.84 -41.60
CA LEU A 13 -19.90 26.50 -40.35
C LEU A 13 -19.08 25.52 -39.52
N ILE A 14 -17.83 25.94 -39.36
CA ILE A 14 -16.74 25.30 -38.64
C ILE A 14 -17.02 25.43 -37.14
N GLY A 15 -17.08 24.30 -36.46
CA GLY A 15 -16.86 24.18 -35.03
C GLY A 15 -16.14 22.86 -34.81
N PRO A 16 -14.90 22.85 -34.27
CA PRO A 16 -14.15 21.62 -34.14
C PRO A 16 -14.92 20.70 -33.19
N ALA A 17 -15.39 19.57 -33.74
CA ALA A 17 -15.62 18.41 -32.93
C ALA A 17 -14.31 18.15 -32.18
N VAL A 18 -14.32 18.32 -30.86
CA VAL A 18 -13.27 17.79 -30.01
C VAL A 18 -13.46 16.28 -30.08
N ALA A 19 -12.88 15.68 -31.12
CA ALA A 19 -12.67 14.26 -31.18
C ALA A 19 -11.82 13.94 -29.95
N PHE A 20 -12.39 13.15 -29.04
CA PHE A 20 -11.58 12.41 -28.11
C PHE A 20 -10.70 11.49 -28.95
N GLU A 21 -9.49 11.96 -29.28
CA GLU A 21 -8.41 11.10 -29.72
C GLU A 21 -8.13 10.15 -28.56
N THR A 22 -8.73 8.97 -28.65
CA THR A 22 -8.16 7.79 -28.02
C THR A 22 -6.74 7.67 -28.54
N ASN A 23 -5.76 8.12 -27.74
CA ASN A 23 -4.32 8.04 -27.97
C ASN A 23 -3.82 6.59 -27.96
N ALA A 24 -4.46 5.74 -28.74
CA ALA A 24 -3.99 4.41 -29.13
C ALA A 24 -3.50 4.43 -30.60
N GLN A 25 -2.97 5.57 -31.06
CA GLN A 25 -2.25 5.65 -32.33
C GLN A 25 -0.80 5.19 -32.12
N GLY A 26 -0.37 4.25 -32.97
CA GLY A 26 0.88 3.48 -32.90
C GLY A 26 2.08 4.17 -32.28
N TYR A 27 2.48 3.72 -31.09
CA TYR A 27 3.77 4.05 -30.50
C TYR A 27 4.83 3.09 -31.05
N GLU A 28 5.59 3.56 -32.04
CA GLU A 28 6.86 2.95 -32.36
C GLU A 28 7.80 3.13 -31.15
N ASN A 29 8.21 2.02 -30.52
CA ASN A 29 9.19 1.96 -29.44
C ASN A 29 10.60 2.33 -29.94
N THR A 30 10.75 3.51 -30.54
CA THR A 30 12.02 3.99 -31.08
C THR A 30 12.99 4.32 -29.95
N LYS A 31 14.29 4.33 -30.26
CA LYS A 31 15.32 4.74 -29.32
C LYS A 31 15.06 6.15 -28.76
N GLU A 32 14.52 7.05 -29.57
CA GLU A 32 14.16 8.41 -29.18
C GLU A 32 12.98 8.44 -28.20
N TRP A 33 11.96 7.61 -28.44
CA TRP A 33 10.84 7.47 -27.51
C TRP A 33 11.31 6.98 -26.14
N TRP A 34 12.16 5.94 -26.10
CA TRP A 34 12.76 5.46 -24.85
C TRP A 34 13.67 6.50 -24.18
N GLY A 35 14.34 7.35 -24.96
CA GLY A 35 15.09 8.50 -24.45
C GLY A 35 14.19 9.47 -23.69
N ARG A 36 13.12 9.93 -24.34
CA ARG A 36 12.12 10.83 -23.72
C ARG A 36 11.43 10.22 -22.50
N TYR A 37 11.12 8.93 -22.56
CA TYR A 37 10.53 8.19 -21.43
C TYR A 37 11.47 8.22 -20.21
N LYS A 38 12.76 7.92 -20.42
CA LYS A 38 13.77 7.92 -19.34
C LYS A 38 13.97 9.32 -18.76
N GLU A 39 14.05 10.34 -19.61
CA GLU A 39 14.19 11.74 -19.16
C GLU A 39 13.00 12.18 -18.30
N LYS A 40 11.77 11.95 -18.76
CA LYS A 40 10.56 12.28 -17.97
C LYS A 40 10.52 11.51 -16.65
N LYS A 41 10.85 10.22 -16.68
CA LYS A 41 10.90 9.39 -15.47
C LYS A 41 11.94 9.93 -14.48
N GLU A 42 13.10 10.34 -14.96
CA GLU A 42 14.16 10.88 -14.11
C GLU A 42 13.78 12.23 -13.49
N VAL A 43 13.13 13.12 -14.24
CA VAL A 43 12.61 14.39 -13.68
C VAL A 43 11.65 14.14 -12.52
N ILE A 44 10.71 13.19 -12.68
CA ILE A 44 9.75 12.86 -11.62
C ILE A 44 10.49 12.20 -10.44
N ASN A 45 11.42 11.30 -10.70
CA ASN A 45 12.21 10.66 -9.66
C ASN A 45 13.04 11.68 -8.86
N GLU A 46 13.67 12.64 -9.51
CA GLU A 46 14.45 13.70 -8.86
C GLU A 46 13.54 14.61 -8.01
N HIS A 47 12.34 14.92 -8.50
CA HIS A 47 11.34 15.64 -7.71
C HIS A 47 10.95 14.85 -6.45
N MET A 48 10.64 13.55 -6.58
CA MET A 48 10.35 12.68 -5.44
C MET A 48 11.53 12.54 -4.46
N LYS A 49 12.76 12.46 -4.97
CA LYS A 49 13.98 12.43 -4.12
C LYS A 49 14.16 13.75 -3.39
N ARG A 50 13.80 14.89 -3.98
CA ARG A 50 14.02 16.20 -3.37
C ARG A 50 12.92 16.62 -2.41
N TYR A 51 11.67 16.29 -2.70
CA TYR A 51 10.51 16.78 -1.95
C TYR A 51 9.72 15.68 -1.23
N GLY A 52 10.10 14.41 -1.43
CA GLY A 52 9.36 13.24 -0.95
C GLY A 52 8.32 12.75 -1.96
N ILE A 53 7.81 11.53 -1.74
CA ILE A 53 6.80 10.91 -2.61
C ILE A 53 5.43 11.56 -2.31
N ASN A 54 4.86 12.26 -3.29
CA ASN A 54 3.51 12.84 -3.23
C ASN A 54 2.58 12.22 -4.28
N ARG A 55 1.31 12.61 -4.23
CA ARG A 55 0.25 12.09 -5.10
C ARG A 55 0.48 12.44 -6.57
N GLU A 56 0.91 13.67 -6.84
CA GLU A 56 1.08 14.21 -8.19
C GLU A 56 2.20 13.49 -8.94
N ASP A 57 3.34 13.29 -8.31
CA ASP A 57 4.49 12.58 -8.88
C ASP A 57 4.15 11.13 -9.17
N VAL A 58 3.42 10.48 -8.27
CA VAL A 58 2.98 9.09 -8.43
C VAL A 58 1.98 8.95 -9.57
N ALA A 59 1.05 9.90 -9.72
CA ALA A 59 0.15 9.97 -10.86
C ALA A 59 0.89 10.21 -12.18
N ALA A 60 1.90 11.10 -12.17
CA ALA A 60 2.73 11.38 -13.34
C ALA A 60 3.57 10.16 -13.77
N LEU A 61 4.17 9.43 -12.82
CA LEU A 61 4.89 8.17 -13.13
C LEU A 61 3.95 7.11 -13.69
N ARG A 62 2.72 7.00 -13.19
CA ARG A 62 1.71 6.08 -13.73
C ARG A 62 1.38 6.42 -15.17
N ALA A 63 0.99 7.68 -15.43
CA ALA A 63 0.63 8.13 -16.76
C ALA A 63 1.78 7.90 -17.75
N LEU A 64 3.02 8.10 -17.29
CA LEU A 64 4.21 7.77 -18.07
C LEU A 64 4.35 6.26 -18.32
N ALA A 65 4.17 5.41 -17.30
CA ALA A 65 4.24 3.95 -17.43
C ALA A 65 3.15 3.38 -18.36
N GLU A 66 1.96 3.97 -18.37
CA GLU A 66 0.87 3.61 -19.30
C GLU A 66 1.21 3.89 -20.77
N THR A 67 2.22 4.72 -21.04
CA THR A 67 2.75 4.91 -22.41
C THR A 67 3.83 3.88 -22.80
N ALA A 68 4.33 3.09 -21.84
CA ALA A 68 5.47 2.19 -22.02
C ALA A 68 5.06 0.71 -22.02
N PRO A 69 5.50 -0.08 -23.02
CA PRO A 69 5.35 -1.52 -22.94
C PRO A 69 6.31 -2.13 -21.89
N PRO A 70 5.87 -3.19 -21.20
CA PRO A 70 4.59 -3.83 -21.44
C PRO A 70 3.52 -3.26 -20.49
N TYR A 71 2.38 -2.88 -21.05
CA TYR A 71 1.31 -2.05 -20.45
C TYR A 71 0.54 -2.72 -19.29
N TRP A 72 1.09 -3.76 -18.68
CA TRP A 72 0.39 -4.67 -17.77
C TRP A 72 0.85 -4.61 -16.32
N ASP A 73 1.83 -3.76 -15.96
CA ASP A 73 2.18 -3.59 -14.54
C ASP A 73 1.51 -2.34 -13.96
N PRO A 74 0.36 -2.50 -13.28
CA PRO A 74 -0.30 -1.40 -12.59
C PRO A 74 0.42 -0.98 -11.29
N HIS A 75 1.47 -1.69 -10.87
CA HIS A 75 2.34 -1.26 -9.79
C HIS A 75 3.45 -0.37 -10.35
N ILE A 76 3.70 0.76 -9.70
CA ILE A 76 4.92 1.51 -9.95
C ILE A 76 5.99 0.91 -9.04
N GLU A 77 6.93 0.18 -9.62
CA GLU A 77 8.12 -0.25 -8.88
C GLU A 77 8.97 0.98 -8.58
N ILE A 78 8.85 1.45 -7.35
CA ILE A 78 9.68 2.47 -6.76
C ILE A 78 10.64 1.75 -5.83
N LEU A 79 11.87 1.56 -6.31
CA LEU A 79 12.93 0.95 -5.51
C LEU A 79 13.14 1.80 -4.26
N ALA A 80 12.68 1.32 -3.10
CA ALA A 80 12.69 2.09 -1.85
C ALA A 80 14.07 2.69 -1.55
N LYS A 81 15.14 1.98 -1.89
CA LYS A 81 16.54 2.44 -1.72
C LYS A 81 16.88 3.75 -2.43
N ASN A 82 16.10 4.14 -3.44
CA ASN A 82 16.33 5.36 -4.22
C ASN A 82 15.58 6.57 -3.64
N PHE A 83 14.59 6.36 -2.77
CA PHE A 83 13.65 7.42 -2.35
C PHE A 83 13.47 7.50 -0.83
N LEU A 84 13.55 6.37 -0.12
CA LEU A 84 13.39 6.30 1.33
C LEU A 84 14.75 6.33 2.00
N ASN A 85 15.05 7.38 2.76
CA ASN A 85 16.22 7.38 3.64
C ASN A 85 15.88 6.81 5.01
N SER A 86 16.86 6.17 5.65
CA SER A 86 16.77 5.76 7.04
C SER A 86 16.47 6.97 7.94
N GLY A 87 15.54 6.80 8.89
CA GLY A 87 15.17 7.85 9.86
C GLY A 87 14.19 8.91 9.33
N GLU A 88 13.90 8.94 8.03
CA GLU A 88 12.82 9.76 7.47
C GLU A 88 11.44 9.14 7.74
N HIS A 89 10.37 9.84 7.40
CA HIS A 89 9.01 9.29 7.42
C HIS A 89 8.54 9.07 5.99
N TYR A 90 8.16 7.83 5.68
CA TYR A 90 7.35 7.53 4.51
C TYR A 90 5.99 8.22 4.66
N ARG A 91 5.59 8.96 3.63
CA ARG A 91 4.30 9.63 3.52
C ARG A 91 3.59 9.07 2.30
N PHE A 92 2.30 8.80 2.44
CA PHE A 92 1.43 8.58 1.29
C PHE A 92 0.07 9.20 1.53
N GLU A 93 -0.59 9.54 0.44
CA GLU A 93 -1.91 10.18 0.44
C GLU A 93 -2.93 9.28 -0.23
N MET A 94 -4.13 9.21 0.35
CA MET A 94 -5.23 8.39 -0.13
C MET A 94 -6.54 9.08 0.19
N ASP A 95 -7.32 9.40 -0.83
CA ASP A 95 -8.53 10.22 -0.70
C ASP A 95 -8.21 11.52 0.05
N GLU A 96 -8.92 11.79 1.14
CA GLU A 96 -8.67 12.91 2.05
C GLU A 96 -7.65 12.59 3.17
N TYR A 97 -6.97 11.44 3.14
CA TYR A 97 -6.08 10.98 4.21
C TYR A 97 -4.60 11.08 3.84
N ILE A 98 -3.79 11.55 4.79
CA ILE A 98 -2.33 11.42 4.77
C ILE A 98 -1.96 10.39 5.83
N VAL A 99 -1.18 9.40 5.43
CA VAL A 99 -0.62 8.41 6.35
C VAL A 99 0.89 8.55 6.36
N THR A 100 1.48 8.54 7.56
CA THR A 100 2.94 8.59 7.73
C THR A 100 3.45 7.45 8.59
N MET A 101 4.66 7.00 8.31
CA MET A 101 5.37 5.95 9.06
C MET A 101 6.88 6.18 8.95
N LEU A 102 7.62 6.02 10.05
CA LEU A 102 9.08 6.05 10.06
C LEU A 102 9.65 5.00 9.10
N VAL A 103 10.69 5.36 8.36
CA VAL A 103 11.53 4.44 7.60
C VAL A 103 12.57 3.88 8.56
N PRO A 104 12.62 2.55 8.76
CA PRO A 104 13.52 1.93 9.72
C PRO A 104 14.98 2.11 9.31
N ASP A 105 15.86 2.01 10.30
CA ASP A 105 17.31 2.03 10.08
C ASP A 105 17.83 0.67 9.59
N ALA A 106 17.41 0.35 8.36
CA ALA A 106 17.73 -0.86 7.64
C ALA A 106 17.84 -0.55 6.14
N ARG A 107 18.67 -1.32 5.44
CA ARG A 107 18.89 -1.11 4.01
C ARG A 107 17.59 -1.41 3.25
N PRO A 108 17.01 -0.44 2.52
CA PRO A 108 15.78 -0.72 1.78
C PRO A 108 16.04 -1.70 0.64
N SER A 109 15.07 -2.58 0.38
CA SER A 109 15.09 -3.55 -0.71
C SER A 109 14.20 -3.09 -1.88
N SER A 110 13.88 -3.99 -2.82
CA SER A 110 12.83 -3.69 -3.81
C SER A 110 11.51 -3.43 -3.09
N SER A 111 10.78 -2.44 -3.58
CA SER A 111 9.49 -2.03 -3.05
C SER A 111 8.65 -1.56 -4.21
N TRP A 112 7.35 -1.63 -4.04
CA TRP A 112 6.42 -1.09 -5.02
C TRP A 112 5.31 -0.36 -4.30
N ILE A 113 4.77 0.62 -4.99
CA ILE A 113 3.62 1.39 -4.52
C ILE A 113 2.55 1.38 -5.59
N TRP A 114 1.31 1.45 -5.14
CA TRP A 114 0.16 1.53 -6.02
C TRP A 114 -0.35 2.97 -6.07
N PRO A 115 -0.54 3.54 -7.28
CA PRO A 115 -0.65 4.98 -7.46
C PRO A 115 -2.05 5.58 -7.26
N TYR A 116 -3.09 4.80 -6.95
CA TYR A 116 -4.45 5.31 -6.99
C TYR A 116 -4.79 5.99 -5.68
N THR A 117 -5.09 7.27 -5.76
CA THR A 117 -5.23 8.19 -4.63
C THR A 117 -6.63 8.76 -4.48
N ASN A 118 -7.57 8.37 -5.35
CA ASN A 118 -8.96 8.83 -5.30
C ASN A 118 -9.94 7.68 -5.58
N THR A 119 -10.46 7.12 -4.51
CA THR A 119 -11.54 6.14 -4.47
C THR A 119 -12.92 6.80 -4.30
N ARG A 120 -12.98 8.09 -3.96
CA ARG A 120 -14.24 8.84 -3.81
C ARG A 120 -14.90 9.13 -5.15
N ASN A 121 -14.11 9.61 -6.10
CA ASN A 121 -14.52 9.91 -7.46
C ASN A 121 -13.63 9.14 -8.44
N PRO A 122 -13.78 7.81 -8.51
CA PRO A 122 -12.91 6.97 -9.33
C PRO A 122 -13.19 7.18 -10.82
N ASP A 123 -12.13 7.24 -11.62
CA ASP A 123 -12.23 7.08 -13.07
C ASP A 123 -12.70 5.66 -13.44
N GLU A 124 -13.02 5.42 -14.71
CA GLU A 124 -13.51 4.11 -15.17
C GLU A 124 -12.52 2.96 -14.96
N GLY A 125 -11.21 3.23 -15.03
CA GLY A 125 -10.19 2.23 -14.74
C GLY A 125 -10.19 1.83 -13.28
N MET A 126 -10.29 2.82 -12.39
CA MET A 126 -10.35 2.62 -10.95
C MET A 126 -11.65 1.93 -10.51
N LYS A 127 -12.79 2.25 -11.14
CA LYS A 127 -14.05 1.51 -10.88
C LYS A 127 -13.91 0.02 -11.16
N LYS A 128 -13.41 -0.35 -12.35
CA LYS A 128 -13.16 -1.74 -12.73
C LYS A 128 -12.19 -2.43 -11.77
N TYR A 129 -11.16 -1.71 -11.32
CA TYR A 129 -10.20 -2.23 -10.35
C TYR A 129 -10.85 -2.45 -8.98
N LEU A 130 -11.62 -1.48 -8.47
CA LEU A 130 -12.35 -1.60 -7.21
C LEU A 130 -13.34 -2.76 -7.22
N GLU A 131 -14.04 -2.99 -8.33
CA GLU A 131 -14.91 -4.15 -8.51
C GLU A 131 -14.11 -5.46 -8.46
N ARG A 132 -13.00 -5.54 -9.20
CA ARG A 132 -12.14 -6.73 -9.25
C ARG A 132 -11.56 -7.08 -7.88
N GLU A 133 -11.05 -6.08 -7.16
CA GLU A 133 -10.42 -6.27 -5.85
C GLU A 133 -11.42 -6.20 -4.69
N LYS A 134 -12.73 -6.13 -4.97
CA LYS A 134 -13.81 -6.03 -3.98
C LYS A 134 -13.57 -4.90 -2.96
N GLY A 135 -13.12 -3.76 -3.44
CA GLY A 135 -12.83 -2.57 -2.65
C GLY A 135 -11.53 -2.64 -1.83
N SER A 136 -10.70 -3.68 -1.96
CA SER A 136 -9.44 -3.82 -1.21
C SER A 136 -8.23 -3.46 -2.06
N LEU A 137 -7.60 -2.31 -1.77
CA LEU A 137 -6.48 -1.77 -2.53
C LEU A 137 -5.17 -1.98 -1.77
N LYS A 138 -4.20 -2.64 -2.38
CA LYS A 138 -2.83 -2.64 -1.83
C LYS A 138 -2.17 -1.33 -2.22
N ILE A 139 -1.70 -0.57 -1.24
CA ILE A 139 -1.13 0.77 -1.42
C ILE A 139 0.39 0.72 -1.53
N ALA A 140 1.02 -0.11 -0.70
CA ALA A 140 2.46 -0.27 -0.71
C ALA A 140 2.86 -1.66 -0.24
N SER A 141 3.98 -2.13 -0.79
CA SER A 141 4.74 -3.24 -0.25
C SER A 141 6.19 -2.78 -0.14
N LEU A 142 6.61 -2.51 1.09
CA LEU A 142 7.94 -2.02 1.42
C LEU A 142 8.75 -3.16 2.02
N GLY A 143 10.05 -3.22 1.72
CA GLY A 143 10.95 -4.25 2.21
C GLY A 143 12.28 -3.69 2.69
N TRP A 144 12.81 -4.24 3.79
CA TRP A 144 14.12 -3.87 4.33
C TRP A 144 14.96 -5.11 4.66
N GLU A 145 16.24 -5.05 4.29
CA GLU A 145 17.23 -6.08 4.60
C GLU A 145 17.68 -5.92 6.06
N ASN A 146 17.47 -6.95 6.88
CA ASN A 146 17.86 -6.93 8.30
C ASN A 146 19.22 -7.59 8.57
N CYS A 147 19.93 -8.03 7.54
CA CYS A 147 21.24 -8.68 7.63
C CYS A 147 22.27 -8.00 6.72
N MET A 148 23.53 -7.92 7.18
CA MET A 148 24.67 -7.43 6.40
C MET A 148 25.68 -8.58 6.19
N PHE A 149 25.68 -9.19 5.01
CA PHE A 149 26.70 -10.04 4.34
C PHE A 149 27.55 -11.09 5.12
N PHE A 150 27.96 -12.16 4.40
CA PHE A 150 28.60 -13.43 4.82
C PHE A 150 27.82 -14.36 5.77
N GLY A 151 27.01 -13.85 6.71
CA GLY A 151 26.13 -14.68 7.54
C GLY A 151 24.82 -15.14 6.87
N CYS A 152 24.52 -14.60 5.68
CA CYS A 152 23.21 -14.66 5.03
C CYS A 152 23.24 -15.34 3.66
N MET A 153 24.31 -16.09 3.35
CA MET A 153 24.43 -16.83 2.08
C MET A 153 23.34 -17.90 1.89
N ASN A 154 22.66 -18.30 2.97
CA ASN A 154 21.51 -19.19 2.93
C ASN A 154 20.16 -18.49 3.19
N SER A 155 20.14 -17.18 3.50
CA SER A 155 18.91 -16.45 3.81
C SER A 155 18.44 -15.63 2.61
N ARG A 156 17.95 -16.33 1.57
CA ARG A 156 16.91 -15.75 0.71
C ARG A 156 15.66 -15.58 1.59
N GLY A 157 15.55 -14.53 2.40
CA GLY A 157 14.37 -14.42 3.29
C GLY A 157 14.45 -13.48 4.49
N ASP A 158 15.59 -12.87 4.80
CA ASP A 158 15.74 -11.97 5.96
C ASP A 158 15.22 -10.53 5.71
N VAL A 159 14.17 -10.44 4.90
CA VAL A 159 13.48 -9.18 4.59
C VAL A 159 12.30 -9.05 5.55
N SER A 160 12.32 -8.01 6.39
CA SER A 160 11.09 -7.56 7.04
C SER A 160 10.37 -6.64 6.07
N GLY A 161 9.05 -6.75 5.99
CA GLY A 161 8.26 -5.93 5.08
C GLY A 161 7.13 -5.20 5.78
N ALA A 162 6.72 -4.08 5.20
CA ALA A 162 5.47 -3.41 5.54
C ALA A 162 4.54 -3.46 4.33
N GLY A 163 3.39 -4.12 4.49
CA GLY A 163 2.29 -4.08 3.54
C GLY A 163 1.24 -3.09 4.02
N ILE A 164 0.77 -2.24 3.13
CA ILE A 164 -0.28 -1.27 3.43
C ILE A 164 -1.45 -1.54 2.51
N THR A 165 -2.63 -1.73 3.08
CA THR A 165 -3.88 -1.95 2.35
C THR A 165 -4.93 -0.94 2.79
N TYR A 166 -5.65 -0.37 1.82
CA TYR A 166 -6.76 0.54 2.03
C TYR A 166 -8.03 -0.11 1.50
N ARG A 167 -9.10 -0.11 2.30
CA ARG A 167 -10.32 -0.83 1.97
C ARG A 167 -11.54 0.06 2.00
N ILE A 168 -12.38 -0.07 0.98
CA ILE A 168 -13.75 0.45 0.95
C ILE A 168 -14.65 -0.52 1.69
N LEU A 169 -15.36 -0.02 2.70
CA LEU A 169 -16.29 -0.81 3.50
C LEU A 169 -17.70 -0.71 2.91
N SER A 170 -18.44 -1.82 2.92
CA SER A 170 -19.87 -1.79 2.62
C SER A 170 -20.65 -1.11 3.75
N ALA A 171 -21.87 -0.65 3.46
CA ALA A 171 -22.72 -0.02 4.49
C ALA A 171 -23.00 -0.96 5.67
N GLU A 172 -23.20 -2.25 5.41
CA GLU A 172 -23.39 -3.28 6.44
C GLU A 172 -22.14 -3.44 7.32
N GLU A 173 -20.96 -3.43 6.70
CA GLU A 173 -19.69 -3.55 7.41
C GLU A 173 -19.42 -2.34 8.31
N VAL A 174 -19.76 -1.14 7.84
CA VAL A 174 -19.67 0.11 8.61
C VAL A 174 -20.63 0.09 9.79
N ALA A 175 -21.87 -0.34 9.60
CA ALA A 175 -22.87 -0.38 10.67
C ALA A 175 -22.63 -1.52 11.68
N GLY A 176 -22.04 -2.62 11.24
CA GLY A 176 -21.80 -3.81 12.05
C GLY A 176 -20.35 -3.95 12.49
N LYS A 177 -19.62 -4.83 11.81
CA LYS A 177 -18.30 -5.35 12.23
C LYS A 177 -17.24 -4.26 12.44
N PHE A 178 -17.34 -3.11 11.77
CA PHE A 178 -16.33 -2.05 11.82
C PHE A 178 -16.87 -0.72 12.37
N SER A 179 -18.00 -0.75 13.06
CA SER A 179 -18.60 0.46 13.66
C SER A 179 -17.82 1.02 14.84
N THR A 180 -17.14 0.16 15.62
CA THR A 180 -16.39 0.54 16.82
C THR A 180 -15.11 -0.28 16.94
N PRO A 181 -14.11 0.17 17.72
CA PRO A 181 -12.89 -0.61 17.98
C PRO A 181 -13.20 -2.00 18.54
N GLU A 182 -14.18 -2.10 19.44
CA GLU A 182 -14.57 -3.36 20.07
C GLU A 182 -15.24 -4.32 19.08
N ASN A 183 -16.09 -3.82 18.18
CA ASN A 183 -16.68 -4.63 17.11
C ASN A 183 -15.62 -5.08 16.11
N LEU A 184 -14.67 -4.21 15.75
CA LEU A 184 -13.55 -4.57 14.89
C LEU A 184 -12.70 -5.66 15.56
N ARG A 185 -12.40 -5.51 16.85
CA ARG A 185 -11.65 -6.49 17.65
C ARG A 185 -12.32 -7.86 17.62
N LYS A 186 -13.60 -7.94 18.00
CA LYS A 186 -14.41 -9.17 17.94
C LYS A 186 -14.40 -9.77 16.54
N GLY A 187 -14.61 -8.93 15.54
CA GLY A 187 -14.60 -9.33 14.14
C GLY A 187 -13.25 -9.89 13.66
N GLN A 188 -12.12 -9.39 14.16
CA GLN A 188 -10.80 -9.95 13.89
C GLN A 188 -10.57 -11.25 14.66
N THR A 189 -11.07 -11.39 15.89
CA THR A 189 -11.00 -12.64 16.65
C THR A 189 -11.70 -13.77 15.87
N GLU A 190 -12.92 -13.52 15.40
CA GLU A 190 -13.68 -14.48 14.59
C GLU A 190 -12.95 -14.83 13.28
N TRP A 191 -12.33 -13.84 12.63
CA TRP A 191 -11.57 -14.04 11.40
C TRP A 191 -10.30 -14.87 11.63
N ASN A 192 -9.53 -14.57 12.67
CA ASN A 192 -8.32 -15.33 13.02
C ASN A 192 -8.67 -16.79 13.34
N GLN A 193 -9.76 -17.03 14.09
CA GLN A 193 -10.25 -18.39 14.34
C GLN A 193 -10.69 -19.10 13.06
N TYR A 194 -11.36 -18.40 12.15
CA TYR A 194 -11.73 -18.94 10.84
C TYR A 194 -10.50 -19.34 10.01
N LEU A 195 -9.46 -18.49 9.97
CA LEU A 195 -8.21 -18.80 9.25
C LEU A 195 -7.52 -20.05 9.81
N ILE A 196 -7.47 -20.21 11.13
CA ILE A 196 -6.90 -21.40 11.78
C ILE A 196 -7.69 -22.65 11.38
N LYS A 197 -9.04 -22.61 11.48
CA LYS A 197 -9.90 -23.73 11.07
C LYS A 197 -9.72 -24.10 9.59
N GLN A 198 -9.64 -23.10 8.72
CA GLN A 198 -9.38 -23.29 7.28
C GLN A 198 -8.02 -23.95 7.03
N ALA A 199 -6.96 -23.51 7.72
CA ALA A 199 -5.64 -24.10 7.61
C ALA A 199 -5.65 -25.58 8.04
N GLN A 200 -6.29 -25.89 9.17
CA GLN A 200 -6.47 -27.26 9.68
C GLN A 200 -7.27 -28.14 8.69
N ALA A 201 -8.34 -27.61 8.09
CA ALA A 201 -9.17 -28.34 7.14
C ALA A 201 -8.44 -28.71 5.84
N ARG A 202 -7.62 -27.79 5.29
CA ARG A 202 -6.82 -28.05 4.07
C ARG A 202 -5.84 -29.22 4.26
N TYR A 203 -5.27 -29.35 5.45
CA TYR A 203 -4.36 -30.45 5.78
C TYR A 203 -5.05 -31.81 5.74
N GLY A 204 -6.25 -31.95 6.31
CA GLY A 204 -7.01 -33.20 6.27
C GLY A 204 -7.28 -33.74 4.86
N SER A 205 -7.08 -32.91 3.83
CA SER A 205 -7.25 -33.23 2.41
C SER A 205 -5.95 -33.29 1.59
N ASN A 206 -4.77 -32.99 2.15
CA ASN A 206 -3.51 -32.90 1.40
C ASN A 206 -2.31 -33.57 2.13
N PRO A 207 -1.82 -34.73 1.62
CA PRO A 207 -0.74 -35.48 2.26
C PRO A 207 0.67 -34.85 2.11
N ILE A 208 0.82 -33.73 1.40
CA ILE A 208 2.12 -33.06 1.16
C ILE A 208 2.44 -32.01 2.24
N ILE A 209 1.43 -31.50 2.94
CA ILE A 209 1.61 -30.50 4.02
C ILE A 209 2.10 -31.23 5.28
N SER A 210 3.14 -30.76 5.95
CA SER A 210 3.67 -31.44 7.15
C SER A 210 2.92 -31.01 8.41
N ARG A 211 2.95 -31.84 9.48
CA ARG A 211 2.36 -31.49 10.80
C ARG A 211 2.96 -30.19 11.39
N ALA A 212 4.21 -29.87 11.07
CA ALA A 212 4.85 -28.59 11.43
C ALA A 212 4.18 -27.38 10.72
N GLN A 213 3.56 -27.57 9.55
CA GLN A 213 2.75 -26.56 8.87
C GLN A 213 1.31 -26.47 9.39
N GLU A 214 0.85 -27.41 10.22
CA GLU A 214 -0.43 -27.35 10.93
C GLU A 214 -0.30 -26.52 12.22
N GLU A 215 0.76 -26.78 13.00
CA GLU A 215 1.12 -26.04 14.21
C GLU A 215 1.58 -24.59 13.91
N ALA A 216 1.81 -24.30 12.63
CA ALA A 216 2.22 -23.02 12.07
C ALA A 216 1.26 -21.86 12.34
N TYR A 217 -0.06 -22.08 12.24
CA TYR A 217 -1.06 -21.02 12.34
C TYR A 217 -1.52 -20.85 13.78
N GLN A 218 -0.91 -19.90 14.47
CA GLN A 218 -1.25 -19.59 15.86
C GLN A 218 -1.46 -18.09 16.04
N ILE A 219 -2.34 -17.77 16.99
CA ILE A 219 -2.49 -16.40 17.45
C ILE A 219 -1.29 -16.12 18.36
N ALA A 220 -0.41 -15.22 17.94
CA ALA A 220 0.71 -14.75 18.75
C ALA A 220 0.30 -13.61 19.68
N ILE A 221 -0.61 -12.76 19.22
CA ILE A 221 -1.24 -11.69 20.01
C ILE A 221 -2.72 -11.67 19.63
N ASP A 222 -3.60 -11.84 20.61
CA ASP A 222 -5.04 -11.69 20.42
C ASP A 222 -5.40 -10.26 19.98
N PRO A 223 -6.45 -10.08 19.16
CA PRO A 223 -6.93 -8.75 18.82
C PRO A 223 -7.20 -7.89 20.06
N GLU A 224 -6.52 -6.75 20.11
CA GLU A 224 -6.60 -5.77 21.19
C GLU A 224 -6.66 -4.34 20.62
N ALA A 225 -7.28 -3.43 21.36
CA ALA A 225 -7.29 -2.02 21.01
C ALA A 225 -6.04 -1.34 21.61
N VAL A 226 -5.29 -0.64 20.78
CA VAL A 226 -4.14 0.19 21.17
C VAL A 226 -4.33 1.60 20.66
N THR A 227 -3.76 2.59 21.33
CA THR A 227 -3.78 3.98 20.87
C THR A 227 -2.40 4.36 20.36
N ILE A 228 -2.33 4.83 19.11
CA ILE A 228 -1.11 5.28 18.46
C ILE A 228 -1.38 6.67 17.90
N ASN A 229 -0.64 7.67 18.40
CA ASN A 229 -0.75 9.07 17.97
C ASN A 229 -2.20 9.58 17.94
N GLY A 230 -2.95 9.38 19.03
CA GLY A 230 -4.33 9.87 19.17
C GLY A 230 -5.39 9.09 18.39
N ARG A 231 -5.00 8.05 17.63
CA ARG A 231 -5.93 7.16 16.91
C ARG A 231 -5.94 5.77 17.53
N VAL A 232 -7.13 5.18 17.62
CA VAL A 232 -7.32 3.79 18.03
C VAL A 232 -7.00 2.86 16.86
N TRP A 233 -6.25 1.80 17.15
CA TRP A 233 -5.95 0.72 16.23
C TRP A 233 -6.32 -0.60 16.90
N VAL A 234 -6.81 -1.56 16.12
CA VAL A 234 -6.88 -2.95 16.54
C VAL A 234 -5.61 -3.64 16.08
N ARG A 235 -4.78 -4.04 17.03
CA ARG A 235 -3.54 -4.77 16.82
C ARG A 235 -3.76 -6.25 17.06
N HIS A 236 -3.16 -7.10 16.23
CA HIS A 236 -3.01 -8.52 16.51
C HIS A 236 -1.77 -9.08 15.81
N ALA A 237 -1.36 -10.29 16.17
CA ALA A 237 -0.25 -10.97 15.50
C ALA A 237 -0.57 -12.43 15.26
N MET A 238 -0.20 -12.93 14.08
CA MET A 238 -0.36 -14.34 13.73
C MET A 238 0.98 -14.93 13.30
N ASN A 239 1.25 -16.13 13.79
CA ASN A 239 2.29 -16.98 13.27
C ASN A 239 1.78 -17.74 12.04
N ARG A 240 2.67 -17.94 11.07
CA ARG A 240 2.46 -18.76 9.88
C ARG A 240 3.76 -19.49 9.55
N TYR A 241 3.90 -20.69 10.12
CA TYR A 241 5.00 -21.63 9.87
C TYR A 241 6.34 -21.03 10.30
N THR A 242 7.04 -20.38 9.38
CA THR A 242 8.34 -19.74 9.62
C THR A 242 8.26 -18.21 9.56
N THR A 243 7.05 -17.64 9.62
CA THR A 243 6.83 -16.19 9.62
C THR A 243 5.91 -15.77 10.76
N ARG A 244 6.04 -14.50 11.17
CA ARG A 244 5.09 -13.82 12.05
C ARG A 244 4.70 -12.50 11.39
N ASP A 245 3.41 -12.25 11.33
CA ASP A 245 2.85 -11.01 10.79
C ASP A 245 2.17 -10.23 11.92
N TYR A 246 2.52 -8.96 12.08
CA TYR A 246 1.84 -8.02 12.99
C TYR A 246 0.87 -7.17 12.17
N HIS A 247 -0.39 -7.14 12.60
CA HIS A 247 -1.46 -6.46 11.91
C HIS A 247 -1.94 -5.28 12.75
N TYR A 248 -2.11 -4.13 12.11
CA TYR A 248 -2.68 -2.92 12.69
C TYR A 248 -3.81 -2.43 11.81
N LEU A 249 -5.03 -2.41 12.34
CA LEU A 249 -6.24 -2.02 11.61
C LEU A 249 -6.90 -0.81 12.26
N THR A 250 -7.34 0.15 11.46
CA THR A 250 -8.15 1.27 11.93
C THR A 250 -9.18 1.65 10.88
N THR A 251 -10.36 2.08 11.30
CA THR A 251 -11.39 2.55 10.38
C THR A 251 -11.26 4.05 10.17
N LEU A 252 -11.60 4.49 8.97
CA LEU A 252 -11.51 5.85 8.49
C LEU A 252 -12.89 6.28 7.98
N SER A 253 -13.27 7.53 8.22
CA SER A 253 -14.60 8.04 7.86
C SER A 253 -14.62 8.75 6.48
N PRO A 254 -15.71 8.68 5.70
CA PRO A 254 -16.78 7.70 5.78
C PRO A 254 -16.41 6.37 5.11
N GLY A 255 -16.61 5.27 5.83
CA GLY A 255 -16.67 3.91 5.29
C GLY A 255 -15.38 3.38 4.67
N ARG A 256 -14.24 3.58 5.34
CA ARG A 256 -12.92 3.17 4.89
C ARG A 256 -12.18 2.46 6.00
N MET A 257 -11.18 1.67 5.64
CA MET A 257 -10.30 1.00 6.59
C MET A 257 -8.87 1.02 6.08
N LEU A 258 -7.94 1.29 6.99
CA LEU A 258 -6.53 1.15 6.75
C LEU A 258 -6.02 -0.08 7.51
N HIS A 259 -5.23 -0.88 6.81
CA HIS A 259 -4.59 -2.07 7.34
C HIS A 259 -3.09 -2.03 7.03
N VAL A 260 -2.28 -1.99 8.08
CA VAL A 260 -0.82 -2.07 7.98
C VAL A 260 -0.38 -3.44 8.52
N ILE A 261 0.42 -4.15 7.74
CA ILE A 261 0.97 -5.46 8.08
C ILE A 261 2.49 -5.33 8.14
N PHE A 262 3.10 -5.75 9.24
CA PHE A 262 4.55 -5.88 9.36
C PHE A 262 4.94 -7.35 9.40
N GLY A 263 5.64 -7.82 8.36
CA GLY A 263 6.14 -9.18 8.27
C GLY A 263 7.53 -9.31 8.88
N MET A 264 7.73 -10.33 9.70
CA MET A 264 9.03 -10.69 10.26
C MET A 264 9.86 -11.55 9.29
N PRO A 265 11.20 -11.55 9.39
CA PRO A 265 12.08 -12.42 8.61
C PRO A 265 11.64 -13.89 8.60
N GLN A 266 11.76 -14.53 7.44
CA GLN A 266 11.42 -15.95 7.31
C GLN A 266 12.56 -16.85 7.83
N GLY A 267 12.25 -18.12 8.11
CA GLY A 267 13.26 -19.11 8.50
C GLY A 267 13.53 -19.19 10.00
N HIS A 268 12.72 -18.52 10.81
CA HIS A 268 12.68 -18.65 12.26
C HIS A 268 11.31 -19.19 12.71
N ASP A 269 11.31 -20.15 13.63
CA ASP A 269 10.07 -20.67 14.21
C ASP A 269 9.64 -19.81 15.40
N TYR A 270 8.77 -18.84 15.11
CA TYR A 270 8.20 -17.94 16.10
C TYR A 270 7.19 -18.62 17.04
N ASN A 271 6.76 -19.86 16.78
CA ASN A 271 5.93 -20.64 17.71
C ASN A 271 6.80 -21.27 18.80
N ALA A 272 7.91 -21.89 18.40
CA ALA A 272 8.84 -22.55 19.33
C ALA A 272 9.57 -21.56 20.25
N GLN A 273 9.77 -20.32 19.78
CA GLN A 273 10.44 -19.27 20.53
C GLN A 273 9.56 -18.01 20.57
N PRO A 274 8.56 -17.94 21.46
CA PRO A 274 7.61 -16.83 21.45
C PRO A 274 8.21 -15.51 21.95
N ASP A 275 9.27 -15.58 22.78
CA ASP A 275 9.93 -14.42 23.40
C ASP A 275 10.93 -13.76 22.41
N PRO A 276 10.73 -12.47 22.06
CA PRO A 276 11.67 -11.72 21.21
C PRO A 276 13.11 -11.71 21.73
N SER A 277 13.35 -11.85 23.03
CA SER A 277 14.70 -11.83 23.61
C SER A 277 15.58 -12.98 23.10
N THR A 278 14.97 -14.13 22.79
CA THR A 278 15.68 -15.35 22.36
C THR A 278 15.89 -15.43 20.86
N TRP A 279 15.30 -14.52 20.08
CA TRP A 279 15.37 -14.56 18.63
C TRP A 279 16.78 -14.34 18.07
N PRO A 280 17.07 -14.83 16.86
CA PRO A 280 18.28 -14.45 16.12
C PRO A 280 18.41 -12.93 16.00
N GLY A 281 19.66 -12.46 15.88
CA GLY A 281 19.94 -11.02 15.81
C GLY A 281 19.16 -10.26 14.71
N SER A 282 18.99 -10.87 13.54
CA SER A 282 18.21 -10.28 12.43
C SER A 282 16.72 -10.15 12.77
N ALA A 283 16.12 -11.18 13.38
CA ALA A 283 14.73 -11.14 13.83
C ALA A 283 14.51 -10.15 14.99
N ARG A 284 15.43 -10.05 15.95
CA ARG A 284 15.38 -9.00 17.00
C ARG A 284 15.46 -7.60 16.42
N LYS A 285 16.37 -7.36 15.47
CA LYS A 285 16.51 -6.08 14.78
C LYS A 285 15.24 -5.73 14.00
N ALA A 286 14.69 -6.69 13.26
CA ALA A 286 13.44 -6.54 12.53
C ALA A 286 12.27 -6.18 13.46
N TYR A 287 12.19 -6.82 14.63
CA TYR A 287 11.15 -6.55 15.63
C TYR A 287 11.27 -5.13 16.18
N ALA A 288 12.46 -4.73 16.61
CA ALA A 288 12.71 -3.38 17.10
C ALA A 288 12.41 -2.31 16.04
N ASN A 289 12.73 -2.59 14.77
CA ASN A 289 12.38 -1.72 13.65
C ASN A 289 10.85 -1.65 13.45
N MET A 290 10.16 -2.80 13.50
CA MET A 290 8.70 -2.87 13.42
C MET A 290 8.04 -2.06 14.52
N GLU A 291 8.48 -2.19 15.78
CA GLU A 291 7.90 -1.43 16.89
C GLU A 291 8.05 0.09 16.69
N LYS A 292 9.22 0.54 16.22
CA LYS A 292 9.44 1.96 15.88
C LYS A 292 8.53 2.42 14.74
N MET A 293 8.41 1.62 13.68
CA MET A 293 7.51 1.91 12.56
C MET A 293 6.05 2.00 13.03
N ALA A 294 5.58 1.00 13.78
CA ALA A 294 4.22 0.95 14.30
C ALA A 294 3.91 2.15 15.22
N ALA A 295 4.81 2.47 16.18
CA ALA A 295 4.63 3.60 17.08
C ALA A 295 4.63 4.96 16.35
N SER A 296 5.25 5.04 15.18
CA SER A 296 5.30 6.25 14.36
C SER A 296 4.11 6.41 13.41
N LEU A 297 3.18 5.44 13.35
CA LEU A 297 2.03 5.50 12.45
C LEU A 297 1.16 6.70 12.80
N ARG A 298 0.89 7.56 11.81
CA ARG A 298 -0.05 8.69 11.92
C ARG A 298 -0.99 8.67 10.73
N VAL A 299 -2.24 9.08 10.98
CA VAL A 299 -3.25 9.23 9.93
C VAL A 299 -3.96 10.55 10.16
N VAL A 300 -3.89 11.44 9.18
CA VAL A 300 -4.46 12.78 9.24
C VAL A 300 -5.47 12.94 8.11
N LYS A 301 -6.64 13.53 8.41
CA LYS A 301 -7.64 13.92 7.41
C LYS A 301 -7.36 15.36 6.98
N MET A 302 -7.10 15.59 5.69
CA MET A 302 -6.77 16.91 5.13
C MET A 302 -7.95 17.87 5.14
N ASN A 303 -9.15 17.36 4.88
CA ASN A 303 -10.37 18.16 4.87
C ASN A 303 -11.14 17.90 6.17
N ASP A 304 -11.02 18.81 7.13
CA ASP A 304 -11.87 18.79 8.32
C ASP A 304 -13.24 19.40 8.00
N ASP A 305 -14.15 18.55 7.55
CA ASP A 305 -15.57 18.87 7.39
C ASP A 305 -16.35 18.77 8.71
N GLY A 306 -15.67 18.59 9.85
CA GLY A 306 -16.29 18.39 11.15
C GLY A 306 -16.94 17.00 11.32
N SER A 307 -16.81 16.10 10.34
CA SER A 307 -17.36 14.75 10.48
C SER A 307 -16.55 13.95 11.52
N PRO A 308 -17.23 13.28 12.46
CA PRO A 308 -16.55 12.47 13.45
C PRO A 308 -15.86 11.28 12.77
N ASP A 309 -14.58 11.09 13.07
CA ASP A 309 -13.87 9.85 12.75
C ASP A 309 -14.00 8.93 13.97
N PRO A 310 -14.62 7.75 13.82
CA PRO A 310 -15.00 6.89 14.95
C PRO A 310 -13.80 6.41 15.77
N PHE A 311 -12.57 6.51 15.25
CA PHE A 311 -11.36 5.98 15.85
C PHE A 311 -10.34 7.07 16.21
N VAL A 312 -10.71 8.36 16.21
CA VAL A 312 -9.84 9.47 16.64
C VAL A 312 -10.23 9.95 18.03
N ILE A 313 -9.27 10.00 18.95
CA ILE A 313 -9.40 10.53 20.32
C ILE A 313 -8.76 11.93 20.40
N GLU A 314 -7.64 12.16 19.70
CA GLU A 314 -6.98 13.47 19.59
C GLU A 314 -6.43 13.69 18.17
N ARG A 315 -6.64 14.90 17.62
CA ARG A 315 -6.04 15.30 16.34
C ARG A 315 -4.59 15.70 16.60
N VAL A 316 -3.69 14.74 16.49
CA VAL A 316 -2.26 15.03 16.52
C VAL A 316 -1.88 15.66 15.19
N GLU A 317 -1.38 16.89 15.22
CA GLU A 317 -0.72 17.52 14.07
C GLU A 317 0.29 16.50 13.50
N PRO A 318 0.23 16.17 12.21
CA PRO A 318 1.22 15.28 11.62
C PRO A 318 2.60 15.83 11.98
N ALA A 319 3.57 14.94 12.25
CA ALA A 319 4.94 15.41 12.33
C ALA A 319 5.16 16.18 11.02
N PRO A 320 5.75 17.38 11.06
CA PRO A 320 6.13 18.04 9.83
C PRO A 320 6.88 16.98 9.04
N LEU A 321 6.41 16.78 7.82
CA LEU A 321 7.08 15.89 6.90
C LEU A 321 8.56 16.25 6.98
N PRO A 322 9.48 15.29 6.95
CA PRO A 322 10.83 15.60 6.52
C PRO A 322 10.71 16.02 5.05
N VAL A 323 10.23 17.24 4.81
CA VAL A 323 10.46 17.95 3.58
C VAL A 323 11.96 18.19 3.63
N ARG A 324 12.71 17.40 2.86
CA ARG A 324 14.12 17.72 2.62
C ARG A 324 14.19 19.17 2.15
N GLU A 325 13.24 19.54 1.29
CA GLU A 325 12.96 20.91 0.90
C GLU A 325 11.45 21.16 0.80
N PRO A 326 10.94 22.37 1.14
CA PRO A 326 9.54 22.73 0.91
C PRO A 326 9.21 22.77 -0.59
N LEU A 327 7.98 22.38 -0.96
CA LEU A 327 7.52 22.48 -2.34
C LEU A 327 7.52 23.95 -2.80
N PRO A 328 7.85 24.24 -4.07
CA PRO A 328 7.73 25.59 -4.60
C PRO A 328 6.27 26.06 -4.51
N THR A 329 6.03 27.26 -3.97
CA THR A 329 4.69 27.83 -3.78
C THR A 329 3.94 28.17 -5.08
N THR A 330 4.51 27.88 -6.25
CA THR A 330 3.95 28.24 -7.56
C THR A 330 4.53 27.35 -8.66
N GLN A 331 3.66 26.63 -9.38
CA GLN A 331 3.77 26.36 -10.82
C GLN A 331 2.40 26.49 -11.46
#